data_AF-A0A165RK80-F1
#
_entry.id   AF-A0A165RK80-F1
#
_cell.length_a   1.000
_cell.length_b   1.000
_cell.length_c   1.000
_cell.angle_alpha   90.00
_cell.angle_beta   90.00
_cell.angle_gamma   90.00
#
_symmetry.space_group_name_H-M   'P 1'
#
loop_
_entity.id
_entity.type
_entity.pdbx_description
1 polymer ?
#
loop_
_entity_poly.entity_id
_entity_poly.type
_entity_poly.pdbx_seq_one_letter_code
_entity_poly.pdbx_strand_id
1 'polypeptide(L)' 'MKTAYATIKGFEVMRALRKGQAGAFNFSKDVLGEARLVERAFGIGPSALSEAMTMLENHLQSDKI' A
#
# COMPACT_ATOMS: atom_id res chain seq x y z
N MET A 1 -6.51 -3.23 -24.52
CA MET A 1 -7.18 -3.40 -23.19
C MET A 1 -6.36 -2.90 -22.00
N LYS A 2 -5.01 -3.01 -21.97
CA LYS A 2 -4.18 -2.63 -20.81
C LYS A 2 -4.33 -1.17 -20.35
N THR A 3 -4.46 -0.22 -21.29
CA THR A 3 -4.61 1.21 -20.99
C THR A 3 -5.93 1.54 -20.30
N ALA A 4 -7.05 0.99 -20.80
CA ALA A 4 -8.37 1.22 -20.19
C ALA A 4 -8.44 0.66 -18.76
N TYR A 5 -7.85 -0.52 -18.53
CA TYR A 5 -7.76 -1.09 -17.19
C TYR A 5 -6.97 -0.20 -16.23
N ALA A 6 -5.80 0.30 -16.67
CA ALA A 6 -4.98 1.19 -15.86
C ALA A 6 -5.74 2.46 -15.45
N THR A 7 -6.47 3.06 -16.39
CA THR A 7 -7.28 4.27 -16.14
C THR A 7 -8.45 3.99 -15.20
N ILE A 8 -9.27 2.97 -15.47
CA ILE A 8 -10.45 2.67 -14.66
C ILE A 8 -10.04 2.30 -13.23
N LYS A 9 -9.08 1.37 -13.09
CA LYS A 9 -8.57 0.95 -11.79
C LYS A 9 -7.88 2.09 -11.05
N GLY A 10 -7.15 2.95 -11.77
CA GLY A 10 -6.53 4.15 -11.22
C GLY A 10 -7.57 5.07 -10.57
N PHE A 11 -8.70 5.33 -11.23
CA PHE A 11 -9.77 6.15 -10.65
C PHE A 11 -10.43 5.49 -9.45
N GLU A 12 -10.62 4.17 -9.45
CA GLU A 12 -11.16 3.45 -8.29
C GLU A 12 -10.26 3.55 -7.07
N VAL A 13 -8.95 3.34 -7.26
CA VAL A 13 -7.94 3.46 -6.20
C VAL A 13 -7.86 4.90 -5.68
N MET A 14 -7.79 5.89 -6.57
CA MET A 14 -7.78 7.30 -6.19
C MET A 14 -9.04 7.69 -5.41
N ARG A 15 -10.22 7.15 -5.78
CA ARG A 15 -11.47 7.38 -5.06
C ARG A 15 -11.47 6.74 -3.68
N ALA A 16 -10.96 5.51 -3.55
CA ALA A 16 -10.86 4.81 -2.26
C ALA A 16 -9.92 5.55 -1.29
N LEU A 17 -8.79 6.05 -1.79
CA LEU A 17 -7.86 6.90 -1.04
C LEU A 17 -8.54 8.20 -0.58
N ARG A 18 -9.19 8.92 -1.50
CA ARG A 18 -9.91 10.17 -1.19
C ARG A 18 -11.00 9.99 -0.12
N LYS A 19 -11.66 8.83 -0.08
CA LYS A 19 -12.70 8.51 0.91
C LYS A 19 -12.13 7.96 2.23
N GLY A 20 -10.82 7.79 2.35
CA GLY A 20 -10.19 7.18 3.52
C GLY A 20 -10.46 5.67 3.66
N GLN A 21 -11.06 5.03 2.66
CA GLN A 21 -11.41 3.60 2.70
C GLN A 21 -10.17 2.70 2.73
N ALA A 22 -9.03 3.22 2.27
CA ALA A 22 -7.77 2.50 2.26
C ALA A 22 -6.96 2.64 3.57
N GLY A 23 -7.44 3.43 4.55
CA GLY A 23 -6.70 3.71 5.79
C GLY A 23 -6.33 2.46 6.59
N ALA A 24 -7.21 1.45 6.60
CA ALA A 24 -6.95 0.17 7.27
C ALA A 24 -5.79 -0.64 6.64
N PHE A 25 -5.42 -0.32 5.41
CA PHE A 25 -4.38 -1.02 4.66
C PHE A 25 -3.08 -0.19 4.54
N ASN A 26 -3.06 1.03 5.08
CA ASN A 26 -1.85 1.85 5.19
C ASN A 26 -1.13 1.51 6.51
N PHE A 27 -0.19 0.56 6.47
CA PHE A 27 0.49 0.09 7.68
C PHE A 27 1.46 1.13 8.25
N SER A 28 2.17 1.87 7.40
CA SER A 28 3.13 2.91 7.83
C SER A 28 2.48 4.24 8.21
N LYS A 29 1.18 4.42 7.93
CA LYS A 29 0.40 5.64 8.20
C LYS A 29 1.02 6.92 7.62
N ASP A 30 1.79 6.77 6.55
CA ASP A 30 2.48 7.85 5.85
C ASP A 30 2.11 7.85 4.36
N VAL A 31 2.66 8.84 3.63
CA VAL A 31 2.44 8.99 2.17
C VAL A 31 3.03 7.80 1.40
N LEU A 32 4.12 7.21 1.89
CA LEU A 32 4.73 6.02 1.29
C LEU A 32 3.79 4.81 1.35
N GLY A 33 3.06 4.64 2.45
CA GLY A 33 2.07 3.57 2.61
C GLY A 33 0.87 3.73 1.66
N GLU A 34 0.44 4.97 1.40
CA GLU A 34 -0.54 5.24 0.34
C GLU A 34 -0.01 4.91 -1.06
N ALA A 35 1.25 5.23 -1.35
CA ALA A 35 1.88 4.85 -2.62
C ALA A 35 1.95 3.32 -2.80
N ARG A 36 2.33 2.59 -1.75
CA ARG A 36 2.36 1.11 -1.75
C ARG A 36 0.97 0.50 -1.95
N LEU A 37 -0.09 1.15 -1.47
CA LEU A 37 -1.47 0.72 -1.76
C LEU A 37 -1.80 0.80 -3.24
N VAL A 38 -1.36 1.86 -3.92
CA VAL A 38 -1.49 1.99 -5.38
C VAL A 38 -0.69 0.88 -6.07
N GLU A 39 0.58 0.70 -5.70
CA GLU A 39 1.44 -0.34 -6.29
C GLU A 39 0.85 -1.75 -6.13
N ARG A 40 0.29 -2.06 -4.95
CA ARG A 40 -0.41 -3.33 -4.70
C ARG A 40 -1.66 -3.49 -5.55
N ALA A 41 -2.45 -2.43 -5.73
CA ALA A 41 -3.63 -2.49 -6.57
C ALA A 41 -3.27 -2.82 -8.04
N PHE A 42 -2.07 -2.45 -8.48
CA PHE A 42 -1.55 -2.77 -9.82
C PHE A 42 -0.64 -4.00 -9.88
N GLY A 43 -0.29 -4.61 -8.74
CA GLY A 43 0.59 -5.77 -8.67
C GLY A 43 2.05 -5.48 -9.02
N ILE A 44 2.52 -4.24 -8.79
CA ILE A 44 3.86 -3.76 -9.16
C ILE A 44 4.78 -3.51 -7.95
N GLY A 45 4.30 -3.75 -6.72
CA GLY A 45 5.04 -3.52 -5.48
C GLY A 45 4.87 -4.65 -4.46
N PRO A 46 5.50 -4.52 -3.28
CA PRO A 46 5.48 -5.54 -2.24
C PRO A 46 4.06 -5.81 -1.75
N SER A 47 3.78 -7.09 -1.48
CA SER A 47 2.49 -7.49 -0.91
C SER A 47 2.30 -6.93 0.49
N ALA A 48 1.04 -6.88 0.95
CA ALA A 48 0.72 -6.42 2.30
C ALA A 48 1.44 -7.26 3.38
N LEU A 49 1.59 -8.56 3.14
CA LEU A 49 2.32 -9.46 4.02
C LEU A 49 3.82 -9.13 4.06
N SER A 50 4.42 -8.88 2.90
CA SER A 50 5.84 -8.50 2.83
C SER A 50 6.11 -7.22 3.60
N GLU A 51 5.26 -6.22 3.46
CA GLU A 51 5.39 -4.95 4.18
C GLU A 51 5.22 -5.15 5.70
N ALA A 52 4.21 -5.92 6.12
CA ALA A 52 4.00 -6.23 7.52
C ALA A 52 5.19 -6.97 8.15
N MET A 53 5.80 -7.90 7.41
CA MET A 53 7.00 -8.62 7.86
C MET A 53 8.20 -7.69 8.01
N THR A 54 8.43 -6.78 7.06
CA THR A 54 9.49 -5.77 7.17
C THR A 54 9.28 -4.86 8.38
N MET A 55 8.04 -4.46 8.65
CA MET A 55 7.72 -3.65 9.84
C MET A 55 7.98 -4.41 11.13
N LEU A 56 7.60 -5.69 11.19
CA LEU A 56 7.87 -6.56 12.34
C LEU A 56 9.38 -6.73 12.56
N GLU A 57 10.14 -6.96 11.50
CA GLU A 57 11.59 -7.10 11.57
C GLU A 57 12.26 -5.82 12.11
N ASN A 58 11.87 -4.65 11.61
CA ASN A 58 12.38 -3.36 12.09
C ASN A 58 12.06 -3.14 13.57
N HIS A 59 10.87 -3.54 14.02
CA HIS A 59 10.49 -3.44 15.42
C HIS A 59 11.35 -4.34 16.30
N LEU A 60 11.51 -5.61 15.91
CA LEU A 60 12.36 -6.59 16.63
C LEU A 60 13.85 -6.21 16.65
N GLN A 61 14.34 -5.49 15.63
CA GLN A 61 15.71 -4.96 15.61
C GLN A 61 15.87 -3.74 16.53
N SER A 62 14.84 -2.90 16.63
CA SER A 62 14.84 -1.74 17.52
C SER A 62 14.83 -2.13 19.00
N ASP A 63 14.18 -3.25 19.34
CA ASP A 63 14.10 -3.78 20.71
C ASP A 63 15.39 -4.50 21.17
N LYS A 64 16.36 -4.72 20.27
CA LYS A 64 17.65 -5.38 20.57
C LYS A 64 18.73 -4.41 21.09
N ILE A 65 18.40 -3.13 21.29
CA ILE A 65 19.30 -2.09 21.83
C ILE A 65 19.05 -1.89 23.32
#